data_AF-A0A5B7B9Q8-F1
#
_entry.id   AF-A0A5B7B9Q8-F1
#
_cell.length_a   1.000
_cell.length_b   1.000
_cell.length_c   1.000
_cell.angle_alpha   90.00
_cell.angle_beta   90.00
_cell.angle_gamma   90.00
#
_symmetry.space_group_name_H-M   'P 1'
#
loop_
_entity.id
_entity.type
_entity.pdbx_description
1 polymer ?
#
loop_
_entity_poly.entity_id
_entity_poly.type
_entity_poly.pdbx_seq_one_letter_code
_entity_poly.pdbx_strand_id
1 'polypeptide(L)'
;PNLRSLEISGDLFWKYQLVNVSSLIDANLSFDDTPFDSTDDYELFGNLLLELLERLRHVKELTIGNWCIQVLSILEVKELPSPFLQCKCLTLHKHIHENLPGIARLLKSSPNLETLVINMPFVYRASARKFDGENYWASEKRIFKCLLLHLKTVKFVGFRGVCGDFSLALVQFLLKNARVLEKMDFNSGRVGSSQYSQV
;
A
#
# COMPACT_ATOMS: atom_id res chain seq x y z
N PRO A 1 17.83 12.40 -17.71
CA PRO A 1 16.54 11.94 -18.26
C PRO A 1 15.43 12.85 -17.72
N ASN A 2 14.39 13.11 -18.51
CA ASN A 2 13.22 13.91 -18.08
C ASN A 2 12.05 13.02 -17.63
N LEU A 3 12.37 11.81 -17.16
CA LEU A 3 11.37 10.81 -16.77
C LEU A 3 10.73 11.26 -15.45
N ARG A 4 9.43 11.55 -15.46
CA ARG A 4 8.69 12.05 -14.30
C ARG A 4 7.81 11.00 -13.63
N SER A 5 7.40 10.00 -14.38
CA SER A 5 6.53 8.91 -13.95
C SER A 5 7.19 7.58 -14.28
N LEU A 6 7.10 6.61 -13.37
CA LEU A 6 7.61 5.27 -13.55
C LEU A 6 6.57 4.26 -13.11
N GLU A 7 6.22 3.32 -13.97
CA GLU A 7 5.41 2.17 -13.63
C GLU A 7 6.21 0.88 -13.81
N ILE A 8 6.22 0.05 -12.79
CA ILE A 8 6.79 -1.30 -12.81
C ILE A 8 5.68 -2.26 -12.38
N SER A 9 5.32 -3.18 -13.28
CA SER A 9 4.28 -4.18 -13.05
C SER A 9 4.62 -5.53 -13.69
N GLY A 10 3.94 -6.59 -13.24
CA GLY A 10 4.15 -7.97 -13.69
C GLY A 10 4.94 -8.77 -12.65
N ASP A 11 5.75 -9.72 -13.08
CA ASP A 11 6.49 -10.58 -12.15
C ASP A 11 7.81 -9.94 -11.66
N LEU A 12 8.12 -10.11 -10.37
CA LEU A 12 9.36 -9.62 -9.76
C LEU A 12 10.52 -10.65 -9.94
N PHE A 13 10.83 -11.08 -11.17
CA PHE A 13 11.94 -12.02 -11.41
C PHE A 13 13.30 -11.37 -11.67
N TRP A 14 13.33 -10.06 -11.93
CA TRP A 14 14.55 -9.34 -12.31
C TRP A 14 15.01 -8.32 -11.26
N LYS A 15 16.33 -8.23 -11.09
CA LYS A 15 16.96 -7.12 -10.37
C LYS A 15 16.79 -5.84 -11.18
N TYR A 16 15.81 -5.03 -10.82
CA TYR A 16 15.61 -3.70 -11.40
C TYR A 16 16.74 -2.76 -10.94
N GLN A 17 17.74 -2.54 -11.80
CA GLN A 17 18.76 -1.52 -11.55
C GLN A 17 18.26 -0.13 -11.99
N LEU A 18 17.50 0.53 -11.11
CA LEU A 18 17.09 1.91 -11.31
C LEU A 18 18.27 2.87 -11.09
N VAL A 19 19.04 3.20 -12.14
CA VAL A 19 20.29 3.98 -12.00
C VAL A 19 20.04 5.48 -11.81
N ASN A 20 19.21 6.10 -12.66
CA ASN A 20 18.95 7.54 -12.60
C ASN A 20 17.45 7.81 -12.51
N VAL A 21 16.97 7.98 -11.28
CA VAL A 21 15.56 8.20 -10.95
C VAL A 21 15.26 9.57 -10.36
N SER A 22 16.25 10.46 -10.21
CA SER A 22 16.11 11.74 -9.48
C SER A 22 15.09 12.72 -10.06
N SER A 23 14.63 12.48 -11.29
CA SER A 23 13.61 13.30 -11.97
C SER A 23 12.17 12.81 -11.73
N LEU A 24 12.00 11.65 -11.08
CA LEU A 24 10.69 11.07 -10.81
C LEU A 24 9.91 11.89 -9.77
N ILE A 25 8.66 12.14 -10.10
CA ILE A 25 7.65 12.79 -9.28
C ILE A 25 6.70 11.74 -8.73
N ASP A 26 6.33 10.77 -9.57
CA ASP A 26 5.44 9.66 -9.24
C ASP A 26 6.03 8.30 -9.62
N ALA A 27 5.62 7.25 -8.90
CA ALA A 27 5.98 5.87 -9.19
C ALA A 27 4.86 4.88 -8.83
N ASN A 28 4.74 3.81 -9.60
CA ASN A 28 3.81 2.71 -9.38
C ASN A 28 4.57 1.37 -9.35
N LEU A 29 4.43 0.62 -8.24
CA LEU A 29 4.98 -0.71 -8.04
C LEU A 29 3.83 -1.71 -7.88
N SER A 30 3.46 -2.43 -8.95
CA SER A 30 2.32 -3.35 -8.95
C SER A 30 2.71 -4.72 -9.52
N PHE A 31 3.24 -5.59 -8.66
CA PHE A 31 3.62 -6.95 -9.04
C PHE A 31 2.46 -7.94 -8.88
N ASP A 32 2.48 -8.99 -9.70
CA ASP A 32 1.51 -10.08 -9.65
C ASP A 32 1.81 -11.02 -8.46
N ASP A 33 0.77 -11.72 -8.00
CA ASP A 33 0.93 -12.72 -6.93
C ASP A 33 1.75 -13.90 -7.48
N THR A 34 3.06 -13.87 -7.26
CA THR A 34 3.92 -15.02 -7.53
C THR A 34 3.78 -16.04 -6.41
N PRO A 35 3.45 -17.31 -6.68
CA PRO A 35 3.47 -18.35 -5.67
C PRO A 35 4.89 -18.47 -5.10
N PHE A 36 5.01 -18.38 -3.79
CA PHE A 36 6.28 -18.55 -3.09
C PHE A 36 6.45 -20.03 -2.75
N ASP A 37 7.57 -20.63 -3.17
CA ASP A 37 7.85 -22.03 -2.89
C ASP A 37 8.66 -22.20 -1.58
N SER A 38 9.25 -21.13 -1.02
CA SER A 38 10.07 -21.20 0.19
C SER A 38 10.11 -19.91 1.03
N THR A 39 10.64 -20.00 2.27
CA THR A 39 10.89 -18.86 3.16
C THR A 39 12.01 -17.94 2.64
N ASP A 40 13.00 -18.51 1.95
CA ASP A 40 14.16 -17.79 1.42
C ASP A 40 13.76 -16.82 0.30
N ASP A 41 12.73 -17.19 -0.48
CA ASP A 41 12.15 -16.34 -1.52
C ASP A 41 11.64 -15.02 -0.94
N TYR A 42 10.97 -15.04 0.22
CA TYR A 42 10.43 -13.83 0.84
C TYR A 42 11.51 -12.85 1.31
N GLU A 43 12.66 -13.35 1.76
CA GLU A 43 13.76 -12.48 2.17
C GLU A 43 14.41 -11.82 0.96
N LEU A 44 14.65 -12.58 -0.11
CA LEU A 44 15.15 -12.05 -1.37
C LEU A 44 14.21 -10.98 -1.95
N PHE A 45 12.92 -11.30 -2.08
CA PHE A 45 11.90 -10.39 -2.61
C PHE A 45 11.66 -9.18 -1.71
N GLY A 46 11.73 -9.38 -0.40
CA GLY A 46 11.70 -8.30 0.59
C GLY A 46 12.84 -7.31 0.42
N ASN A 47 14.07 -7.81 0.29
CA ASN A 47 15.25 -6.97 0.07
C ASN A 47 15.16 -6.21 -1.26
N LEU A 48 14.72 -6.85 -2.33
CA LEU A 48 14.50 -6.20 -3.63
C LEU A 48 13.47 -5.07 -3.54
N LEU A 49 12.36 -5.29 -2.85
CA LEU A 49 11.33 -4.26 -2.65
C LEU A 49 11.86 -3.09 -1.81
N LEU A 50 12.62 -3.36 -0.75
CA LEU A 50 13.24 -2.31 0.07
C LEU A 50 14.25 -1.49 -0.73
N GLU A 51 15.08 -2.13 -1.57
CA GLU A 51 16.01 -1.44 -2.47
C GLU A 51 15.27 -0.53 -3.45
N LEU A 52 14.16 -1.00 -4.03
CA LEU A 52 13.31 -0.19 -4.91
C LEU A 52 12.73 1.02 -4.18
N LEU A 53 12.16 0.81 -3.00
CA LEU A 53 11.60 1.90 -2.18
C LEU A 53 12.65 2.93 -1.77
N GLU A 54 13.87 2.49 -1.43
CA GLU A 54 14.96 3.40 -1.09
C GLU A 54 15.40 4.26 -2.29
N ARG A 55 15.44 3.68 -3.50
CA ARG A 55 15.72 4.45 -4.73
C ARG A 55 14.59 5.44 -5.05
N LEU A 56 13.36 5.11 -4.71
CA LEU A 56 12.17 5.93 -4.95
C LEU A 56 11.83 6.85 -3.76
N ARG A 57 12.68 6.94 -2.73
CA ARG A 57 12.40 7.70 -1.50
C ARG A 57 12.04 9.18 -1.70
N HIS A 58 12.44 9.78 -2.81
CA HIS A 58 12.24 11.19 -3.13
C HIS A 58 10.90 11.47 -3.82
N VAL A 59 10.27 10.43 -4.38
CA VAL A 59 8.99 10.48 -5.11
C VAL A 59 7.89 11.03 -4.21
N LYS A 60 7.02 11.87 -4.78
CA LYS A 60 5.92 12.52 -4.06
C LYS A 60 4.63 11.73 -4.12
N GLU A 61 4.42 10.96 -5.18
CA GLU A 61 3.23 10.14 -5.37
C GLU A 61 3.63 8.68 -5.59
N LEU A 62 3.23 7.80 -4.68
CA LEU A 62 3.61 6.39 -4.72
C LEU A 62 2.37 5.51 -4.79
N THR A 63 2.32 4.63 -5.76
CA THR A 63 1.31 3.58 -5.87
C THR A 63 1.93 2.23 -5.55
N ILE A 64 1.31 1.48 -4.64
CA ILE A 64 1.77 0.18 -4.15
C ILE A 64 0.67 -0.86 -4.37
N GLY A 65 0.98 -1.90 -5.14
CA GLY A 65 0.10 -3.05 -5.40
C GLY A 65 0.08 -4.09 -4.28
N ASN A 66 -0.95 -4.93 -4.27
CA ASN A 66 -1.21 -5.96 -3.24
C ASN A 66 0.03 -6.78 -2.83
N TRP A 67 0.74 -7.34 -3.81
CA TRP A 67 1.90 -8.20 -3.54
C TRP A 67 2.98 -7.46 -2.73
N CYS A 68 3.26 -6.19 -3.07
CA CYS A 68 4.17 -5.35 -2.30
C CYS A 68 3.69 -5.18 -0.85
N ILE A 69 2.39 -5.00 -0.62
CA ILE A 69 1.81 -4.85 0.73
C ILE A 69 1.93 -6.16 1.52
N GLN A 70 1.76 -7.32 0.88
CA GLN A 70 1.99 -8.63 1.51
C GLN A 70 3.44 -8.78 1.97
N VAL A 71 4.40 -8.53 1.05
CA VAL A 71 5.83 -8.60 1.37
C VAL A 71 6.17 -7.64 2.51
N LEU A 72 5.71 -6.39 2.44
CA LEU A 72 5.88 -5.41 3.52
C LEU A 72 5.26 -5.86 4.84
N SER A 73 4.16 -6.62 4.82
CA SER A 73 3.56 -7.18 6.04
C SER A 73 4.46 -8.20 6.70
N ILE A 74 5.11 -9.06 5.92
CA ILE A 74 6.09 -10.04 6.42
C ILE A 74 7.31 -9.33 7.00
N LEU A 75 7.84 -8.32 6.29
CA LEU A 75 8.96 -7.52 6.77
C LEU A 75 8.63 -6.76 8.07
N GLU A 76 7.37 -6.35 8.23
CA GLU A 76 6.88 -5.73 9.44
C GLU A 76 6.84 -6.71 10.62
N VAL A 77 6.33 -7.92 10.40
CA VAL A 77 6.32 -8.99 11.42
C VAL A 77 7.74 -9.40 11.81
N LYS A 78 8.68 -9.38 10.86
CA LYS A 78 10.12 -9.61 11.11
C LYS A 78 10.85 -8.41 11.72
N GLU A 79 10.15 -7.30 11.99
CA GLU A 79 10.69 -6.07 12.58
C GLU A 79 11.87 -5.44 11.80
N LEU A 80 11.94 -5.67 10.49
CA LEU A 80 13.03 -5.15 9.67
C LEU A 80 12.94 -3.63 9.50
N PRO A 81 14.06 -2.91 9.33
CA PRO A 81 14.06 -1.46 9.14
C PRO A 81 13.31 -1.06 7.87
N SER A 82 12.59 0.06 7.94
CA SER A 82 11.84 0.61 6.81
C SER A 82 12.51 1.87 6.26
N PRO A 83 12.47 2.10 4.94
CA PRO A 83 12.99 3.33 4.35
C PRO A 83 12.14 4.54 4.76
N PHE A 84 12.75 5.72 4.71
CA PHE A 84 12.03 6.99 4.86
C PHE A 84 11.57 7.48 3.50
N LEU A 85 10.26 7.59 3.29
CA LEU A 85 9.64 8.05 2.05
C LEU A 85 9.20 9.50 2.19
N GLN A 86 9.60 10.36 1.25
CA GLN A 86 9.14 11.75 1.13
C GLN A 86 7.74 11.87 0.48
N CYS A 87 7.07 10.73 0.31
CA CYS A 87 5.77 10.59 -0.30
C CYS A 87 4.72 11.46 0.42
N LYS A 88 3.96 12.21 -0.36
CA LYS A 88 2.81 13.02 0.07
C LYS A 88 1.48 12.40 -0.32
N CYS A 89 1.44 11.58 -1.38
CA CYS A 89 0.26 10.87 -1.84
C CYS A 89 0.58 9.37 -1.98
N LEU A 90 -0.03 8.54 -1.14
CA LEU A 90 0.13 7.08 -1.19
C LEU A 90 -1.16 6.46 -1.68
N THR A 91 -1.07 5.69 -2.76
CA THR A 91 -2.17 4.91 -3.32
C THR A 91 -1.92 3.43 -3.09
N LEU A 92 -2.82 2.76 -2.38
CA LEU A 92 -2.82 1.32 -2.18
C LEU A 92 -3.76 0.70 -3.21
N HIS A 93 -3.23 -0.19 -4.05
CA HIS A 93 -3.93 -0.79 -5.17
C HIS A 93 -4.12 -2.30 -4.96
N LYS A 94 -5.35 -2.77 -5.26
CA LYS A 94 -5.74 -4.21 -5.31
C LYS A 94 -5.73 -4.92 -3.94
N HIS A 95 -6.76 -5.74 -3.69
CA HIS A 95 -6.85 -6.82 -2.68
C HIS A 95 -6.22 -6.62 -1.28
N ILE A 96 -6.53 -5.52 -0.60
CA ILE A 96 -5.89 -5.15 0.69
C ILE A 96 -6.36 -6.01 1.89
N HIS A 97 -7.06 -7.13 1.66
CA HIS A 97 -7.93 -7.73 2.67
C HIS A 97 -7.27 -8.34 3.93
N GLU A 98 -5.94 -8.48 4.01
CA GLU A 98 -5.26 -9.10 5.16
C GLU A 98 -3.90 -8.47 5.54
N ASN A 99 -3.48 -7.41 4.84
CA ASN A 99 -2.10 -6.93 4.89
C ASN A 99 -1.93 -5.67 5.77
N LEU A 100 -2.64 -5.62 6.90
CA LEU A 100 -2.60 -4.47 7.83
C LEU A 100 -1.18 -4.13 8.32
N PRO A 101 -0.31 -5.11 8.64
CA PRO A 101 1.07 -4.80 8.99
C PRO A 101 1.83 -4.05 7.89
N GLY A 102 1.61 -4.42 6.62
CA GLY A 102 2.23 -3.74 5.48
C GLY A 102 1.72 -2.30 5.33
N ILE A 103 0.43 -2.05 5.57
CA ILE A 103 -0.12 -0.69 5.59
C ILE A 103 0.49 0.12 6.74
N ALA A 104 0.55 -0.44 7.95
CA ALA A 104 1.16 0.21 9.11
C ALA A 104 2.62 0.60 8.79
N ARG A 105 3.38 -0.33 8.19
CA ARG A 105 4.74 -0.09 7.74
C ARG A 105 4.83 1.07 6.76
N LEU A 106 3.95 1.14 5.75
CA LEU A 106 3.91 2.24 4.78
C LEU A 106 3.56 3.58 5.42
N LEU A 107 2.60 3.62 6.34
CA LEU A 107 2.25 4.82 7.10
C LEU A 107 3.43 5.31 7.94
N LYS A 108 4.14 4.39 8.61
CA LYS A 108 5.35 4.69 9.39
C LYS A 108 6.48 5.21 8.49
N SER A 109 6.64 4.61 7.33
CA SER A 109 7.66 4.97 6.34
C SER A 109 7.39 6.31 5.66
N SER A 110 6.15 6.80 5.69
CA SER A 110 5.72 8.01 4.96
C SER A 110 5.30 9.12 5.93
N PRO A 111 6.21 9.70 6.74
CA PRO A 111 5.84 10.61 7.82
C PRO A 111 5.25 11.94 7.36
N ASN A 112 5.42 12.31 6.09
CA ASN A 112 4.88 13.54 5.50
C ASN A 112 3.64 13.30 4.61
N LEU A 113 3.01 12.12 4.74
CA LEU A 113 1.86 11.74 3.93
C LEU A 113 0.68 12.68 4.16
N GLU A 114 0.16 13.26 3.09
CA GLU A 114 -0.96 14.22 3.09
C GLU A 114 -2.26 13.59 2.57
N THR A 115 -2.14 12.66 1.61
CA THR A 115 -3.27 11.96 0.98
C THR A 115 -3.05 10.45 0.97
N LEU A 116 -4.03 9.69 1.46
CA LEU A 116 -4.08 8.23 1.37
C LEU A 116 -5.24 7.81 0.48
N VAL A 117 -4.96 7.05 -0.58
CA VAL A 117 -5.96 6.46 -1.47
C VAL A 117 -5.94 4.95 -1.30
N ILE A 118 -7.12 4.37 -1.07
CA ILE A 118 -7.31 2.94 -0.83
C ILE A 118 -8.25 2.43 -1.93
N ASN A 119 -7.69 1.76 -2.94
CA ASN A 119 -8.46 1.20 -4.04
C ASN A 119 -8.82 -0.26 -3.75
N MET A 120 -10.12 -0.52 -3.64
CA MET A 120 -10.71 -1.83 -3.36
C MET A 120 -11.58 -2.26 -4.55
N PRO A 121 -10.98 -2.59 -5.72
CA PRO A 121 -11.73 -3.09 -6.85
C PRO A 121 -12.32 -4.46 -6.51
N PHE A 122 -13.59 -4.63 -6.88
CA PHE A 122 -14.38 -5.82 -6.57
C PHE A 122 -13.76 -7.09 -7.13
N VAL A 123 -13.35 -7.99 -6.25
CA VAL A 123 -13.12 -9.39 -6.59
C VAL A 123 -13.54 -10.23 -5.40
N TYR A 124 -14.56 -11.08 -5.61
CA TYR A 124 -14.92 -12.13 -4.67
C TYR A 124 -13.77 -13.14 -4.58
N ARG A 125 -12.84 -12.91 -3.67
CA ARG A 125 -12.03 -13.99 -3.10
C ARG A 125 -12.32 -13.99 -1.62
N ALA A 126 -13.26 -14.85 -1.23
CA ALA A 126 -13.40 -15.24 0.17
C ALA A 126 -12.08 -15.90 0.56
N SER A 127 -11.22 -15.15 1.25
CA SER A 127 -10.08 -15.76 1.90
C SER A 127 -10.60 -16.63 3.03
N ALA A 128 -10.08 -17.86 3.13
CA ALA A 128 -10.51 -18.83 4.13
C ALA A 128 -10.08 -18.44 5.56
N ARG A 129 -9.24 -17.40 5.71
CA ARG A 129 -8.69 -16.95 6.98
C ARG A 129 -9.13 -15.51 7.23
N LYS A 130 -9.98 -15.30 8.24
CA LYS A 130 -10.28 -13.94 8.70
C LYS A 130 -9.07 -13.41 9.47
N PHE A 131 -8.34 -12.46 8.90
CA PHE A 131 -7.38 -11.66 9.67
C PHE A 131 -8.17 -10.73 10.60
N ASP A 132 -7.88 -10.78 11.90
CA ASP A 132 -8.53 -9.94 12.89
C ASP A 132 -7.93 -8.54 12.90
N GLY A 133 -8.44 -7.70 12.01
CA GLY A 133 -7.95 -6.33 11.86
C GLY A 133 -8.28 -5.41 13.02
N GLU A 134 -9.36 -5.68 13.76
CA GLU A 134 -9.74 -4.91 14.94
C GLU A 134 -8.70 -5.11 16.05
N ASN A 135 -8.35 -6.36 16.35
CA ASN A 135 -7.35 -6.66 17.37
C ASN A 135 -5.96 -6.14 16.98
N TYR A 136 -5.58 -6.23 15.70
CA TYR A 136 -4.32 -5.66 15.23
C TYR A 136 -4.21 -4.16 15.54
N TRP A 137 -5.20 -3.36 15.09
CA TRP A 137 -5.17 -1.92 15.30
C TRP A 137 -5.44 -1.49 16.75
N ALA A 138 -6.19 -2.28 17.52
CA ALA A 138 -6.37 -2.04 18.94
C ALA A 138 -5.07 -2.23 19.73
N SER A 139 -4.23 -3.19 19.31
CA SER A 139 -2.91 -3.45 19.91
C SER A 139 -1.83 -2.45 19.46
N GLU A 140 -2.07 -1.72 18.38
CA GLU A 140 -1.14 -0.78 17.79
C GLU A 140 -0.98 0.47 18.69
N LYS A 141 0.21 0.61 19.27
CA LYS A 141 0.58 1.73 20.17
C LYS A 141 1.52 2.74 19.51
N ARG A 142 1.96 2.46 18.28
CA ARG A 142 2.97 3.28 17.61
C ARG A 142 2.38 4.61 17.16
N ILE A 143 3.24 5.61 17.18
CA ILE A 143 2.90 6.95 16.70
C ILE A 143 3.24 7.03 15.21
N PHE A 144 2.21 7.27 14.40
CA PHE A 144 2.36 7.55 12.98
C PHE A 144 2.41 9.06 12.78
N LYS A 145 3.60 9.60 12.50
CA LYS A 145 3.81 11.06 12.35
C LYS A 145 2.90 11.66 11.28
N CYS A 146 2.66 10.93 10.18
CA CYS A 146 1.75 11.38 9.14
C CYS A 146 0.32 11.57 9.65
N LEU A 147 -0.22 10.62 10.42
CA LEU A 147 -1.57 10.72 10.98
C LEU A 147 -1.68 11.92 11.95
N LEU A 148 -0.64 12.16 12.76
CA LEU A 148 -0.66 13.25 13.71
C LEU A 148 -0.56 14.64 13.06
N LEU A 149 0.25 14.79 12.00
CA LEU A 149 0.72 16.10 11.56
C LEU A 149 0.37 16.47 10.11
N HIS A 150 0.11 15.49 9.24
CA HIS A 150 0.11 15.74 7.79
C HIS A 150 -1.08 15.16 7.02
N LEU A 151 -1.67 14.04 7.45
CA LEU A 151 -2.72 13.35 6.69
C LEU A 151 -4.03 14.13 6.72
N LYS A 152 -4.37 14.77 5.60
CA LYS A 152 -5.55 15.61 5.43
C LYS A 152 -6.69 14.92 4.71
N THR A 153 -6.36 14.05 3.76
CA THR A 153 -7.36 13.42 2.88
C THR A 153 -7.20 11.91 2.85
N VAL A 154 -8.30 11.19 3.04
CA VAL A 154 -8.39 9.74 2.81
C VAL A 154 -9.47 9.48 1.77
N LYS A 155 -9.17 8.65 0.77
CA LYS A 155 -10.13 8.29 -0.29
C LYS A 155 -10.24 6.78 -0.40
N PHE A 156 -11.44 6.26 -0.23
CA PHE A 156 -11.76 4.87 -0.53
C PHE A 156 -12.43 4.79 -1.90
N VAL A 157 -11.84 4.02 -2.81
CA VAL A 157 -12.37 3.76 -4.15
C VAL A 157 -12.86 2.33 -4.23
N GLY A 158 -14.08 2.12 -4.73
CA GLY A 158 -14.74 0.81 -4.72
C GLY A 158 -15.36 0.42 -3.38
N PHE A 159 -15.52 1.37 -2.43
CA PHE A 159 -16.04 1.10 -1.10
C PHE A 159 -17.54 0.74 -1.16
N ARG A 160 -17.90 -0.50 -0.77
CA ARG A 160 -19.31 -0.91 -0.68
C ARG A 160 -19.85 -1.00 0.75
N GLY A 161 -19.04 -0.81 1.79
CA GLY A 161 -19.49 -0.89 3.19
C GLY A 161 -19.97 -2.27 3.65
N VAL A 162 -20.05 -3.28 2.76
CA VAL A 162 -20.51 -4.65 3.05
C VAL A 162 -19.35 -5.65 3.18
N CYS A 163 -18.11 -5.25 2.90
CA CYS A 163 -16.98 -6.18 2.79
C CYS A 163 -16.09 -6.13 4.04
N GLY A 164 -16.44 -6.96 5.03
CA GLY A 164 -15.54 -7.48 6.08
C GLY A 164 -15.00 -6.46 7.10
N ASP A 165 -14.85 -6.94 8.32
CA ASP A 165 -14.38 -6.22 9.52
C ASP A 165 -13.12 -5.35 9.26
N PHE A 166 -12.27 -5.75 8.32
CA PHE A 166 -11.05 -5.04 7.92
C PHE A 166 -11.26 -3.56 7.52
N SER A 167 -12.18 -3.28 6.60
CA SER A 167 -12.29 -1.93 6.02
C SER A 167 -12.81 -0.94 7.04
N LEU A 168 -13.70 -1.42 7.92
CA LEU A 168 -14.19 -0.68 9.08
C LEU A 168 -13.10 -0.48 10.12
N ALA A 169 -12.31 -1.51 10.45
CA ALA A 169 -11.20 -1.41 11.40
C ALA A 169 -10.17 -0.35 10.98
N LEU A 170 -9.79 -0.32 9.69
CA LEU A 170 -8.88 0.70 9.17
C LEU A 170 -9.50 2.10 9.21
N VAL A 171 -10.78 2.24 8.85
CA VAL A 171 -11.51 3.52 8.95
C VAL A 171 -11.53 4.02 10.41
N GLN A 172 -11.91 3.16 11.36
CA GLN A 172 -11.94 3.50 12.78
C GLN A 172 -10.55 3.88 13.30
N PHE A 173 -9.52 3.13 12.92
CA PHE A 173 -8.13 3.43 13.27
C PHE A 173 -7.70 4.80 12.75
N LEU A 174 -7.98 5.10 11.47
CA LEU A 174 -7.64 6.39 10.86
C LEU A 174 -8.38 7.54 11.54
N LEU A 175 -9.70 7.41 11.77
CA LEU A 175 -10.49 8.43 12.46
C LEU A 175 -10.02 8.70 13.89
N LYS A 176 -9.54 7.66 14.59
CA LYS A 176 -9.02 7.79 15.96
C LYS A 176 -7.66 8.48 16.01
N ASN A 177 -6.81 8.29 15.01
CA ASN A 177 -5.40 8.70 15.07
C ASN A 177 -5.02 9.87 14.15
N ALA A 178 -5.79 10.13 13.08
CA ALA A 178 -5.52 11.19 12.12
C ALA A 178 -6.07 12.54 12.61
N ARG A 179 -5.23 13.31 13.31
CA ARG A 179 -5.65 14.53 14.03
C ARG A 179 -5.94 15.73 13.14
N VAL A 180 -5.31 15.77 11.96
CA VAL A 180 -5.45 16.86 10.99
C VAL A 180 -6.26 16.44 9.76
N LEU A 181 -7.03 15.35 9.89
CA LEU A 181 -7.86 14.84 8.81
C LEU A 181 -9.00 15.83 8.51
N GLU A 182 -9.01 16.35 7.30
CA GLU A 182 -10.00 17.33 6.82
C GLU A 182 -11.11 16.64 6.02
N LYS A 183 -10.78 15.54 5.31
CA LYS A 183 -11.70 14.87 4.38
C LYS A 183 -11.52 13.36 4.35
N MET A 184 -12.62 12.61 4.40
CA MET A 184 -12.66 11.18 4.14
C MET A 184 -13.77 10.88 3.11
N ASP A 185 -13.38 10.46 1.90
CA ASP A 185 -14.28 10.19 0.78
C ASP A 185 -14.50 8.69 0.59
N PHE A 186 -15.75 8.30 0.36
CA PHE A 186 -16.15 6.93 0.02
C PHE A 186 -16.80 6.90 -1.35
N ASN A 187 -16.09 6.39 -2.35
CA ASN A 187 -16.58 6.25 -3.72
C ASN A 187 -16.93 4.78 -3.98
N SER A 188 -18.21 4.46 -4.14
CA SER A 188 -18.70 3.10 -4.39
C SER A 188 -18.61 2.66 -5.86
N GLY A 189 -17.60 3.12 -6.59
CA GLY A 189 -17.52 3.08 -8.06
C GLY A 189 -18.06 1.78 -8.68
N ARG A 190 -19.12 1.90 -9.48
CA ARG A 190 -19.42 0.91 -10.52
C ARG A 190 -18.37 1.11 -11.60
N VAL A 191 -17.30 0.33 -11.57
CA VAL A 191 -16.39 0.26 -12.72
C VAL A 191 -17.21 -0.39 -13.84
N GLY A 192 -17.44 0.37 -14.91
CA GLY A 192 -18.13 -0.11 -16.10
C GLY A 192 -17.41 -1.35 -16.64
N SER A 193 -18.16 -2.44 -16.79
CA SER A 193 -17.76 -3.65 -17.48
C SER A 193 -17.60 -3.33 -18.98
N SER A 194 -16.40 -2.93 -19.38
CA SER A 194 -15.97 -2.77 -20.78
C SER A 194 -14.48 -2.39 -20.71
N GLN A 195 -13.49 -3.18 -21.13
CA GLN A 195 -13.40 -4.07 -22.28
C GLN A 195 -12.43 -5.23 -21.96
N TYR A 196 -12.93 -6.45 -21.88
CA TYR A 196 -12.18 -7.63 -22.31
C TYR A 196 -12.82 -8.08 -23.62
N SER A 197 -12.54 -7.37 -24.70
CA SER A 197 -12.75 -7.91 -26.03
C SER A 197 -11.56 -8.81 -26.34
N GLN A 198 -11.88 -10.09 -26.44
CA GLN A 198 -11.04 -11.17 -26.95
C GLN A 198 -10.26 -10.75 -28.18
N VAL A 199 -8.96 -11.09 -28.22
CA VAL A 199 -8.31 -11.68 -29.39
C VAL A 199 -7.41 -12.80 -28.88
#